data_AF-A0A2N5YQ24-F1
#
_entry.id   AF-A0A2N5YQ24-F1
#
_cell.length_a   1.000
_cell.length_b   1.000
_cell.length_c   1.000
_cell.angle_alpha   90.00
_cell.angle_beta   90.00
_cell.angle_gamma   90.00
#
_symmetry.space_group_name_H-M   'P 1'
#
loop_
_entity.id
_entity.type
_entity.pdbx_description
1 polymer ?
#
loop_
_entity_poly.entity_id
_entity_poly.type
_entity_poly.pdbx_seq_one_letter_code
_entity_poly.pdbx_strand_id
1 'polypeptide(L)'
;MDLLANGVNWYNGAVLEFDFIPTGDSVVFRYVFGGEEYSDNTNFTNYQCSQFNDKFGFLISGTGISGGVGYENDAYNMARLNNGSEVGINSVNDGVVGSSGTPNGASYCESVNADWSEGTPSPEFLGTIPGTALNGNTIPLYASVGGLTTGETYHIKLLICDATDGAYDAIVYIEAGSF
;
A
#
# COMPACT_ATOMS: atom_id res chain seq x y z
N MET A 1 -12.10 -3.97 -3.24
CA MET A 1 -10.93 -4.49 -3.96
C MET A 1 -10.74 -3.77 -5.28
N ASP A 2 -11.71 -3.80 -6.19
CA ASP A 2 -11.60 -3.25 -7.55
C ASP A 2 -11.03 -1.82 -7.63
N LEU A 3 -11.45 -0.93 -6.72
CA LEU A 3 -10.91 0.43 -6.65
C LEU A 3 -9.44 0.48 -6.23
N LEU A 4 -9.05 -0.32 -5.23
CA LEU A 4 -7.66 -0.42 -4.78
C LEU A 4 -6.77 -1.00 -5.90
N ALA A 5 -7.27 -2.02 -6.59
CA ALA A 5 -6.59 -2.66 -7.72
C ALA A 5 -6.63 -1.82 -9.01
N ASN A 6 -7.13 -0.57 -8.98
CA ASN A 6 -7.24 0.31 -10.14
C ASN A 6 -7.95 -0.33 -11.35
N GLY A 7 -8.97 -1.16 -11.09
CA GLY A 7 -9.78 -1.81 -12.11
C GLY A 7 -9.11 -2.98 -12.84
N VAL A 8 -7.91 -3.41 -12.42
CA VAL A 8 -7.33 -4.69 -12.89
C VAL A 8 -7.93 -5.86 -12.12
N ASN A 9 -7.73 -7.08 -12.63
CA ASN A 9 -8.07 -8.28 -11.88
C ASN A 9 -7.23 -8.33 -10.60
N TRP A 10 -7.85 -8.75 -9.50
CA TRP A 10 -7.17 -8.95 -8.23
C TRP A 10 -7.36 -10.38 -7.74
N TYR A 11 -6.39 -10.85 -6.97
CA TYR A 11 -6.35 -12.20 -6.42
C TYR A 11 -6.00 -12.16 -4.93
N ASN A 12 -6.25 -13.27 -4.24
CA ASN A 12 -5.82 -13.52 -2.86
C ASN A 12 -6.13 -12.39 -1.84
N GLY A 13 -7.17 -11.60 -2.10
CA GLY A 13 -7.48 -10.42 -1.31
C GLY A 13 -7.86 -10.76 0.14
N ALA A 14 -7.32 -9.99 1.08
CA ALA A 14 -7.68 -10.04 2.49
C ALA A 14 -8.25 -8.70 2.96
N VAL A 15 -9.28 -8.76 3.80
CA VAL A 15 -9.95 -7.60 4.37
C VAL A 15 -10.09 -7.78 5.88
N LEU A 16 -9.68 -6.77 6.64
CA LEU A 16 -9.98 -6.62 8.07
C LEU A 16 -10.76 -5.33 8.26
N GLU A 17 -11.94 -5.41 8.86
CA GLU A 17 -12.77 -4.24 9.11
C GLU A 17 -13.34 -4.23 10.53
N PHE A 18 -13.49 -3.05 11.10
CA PHE A 18 -14.05 -2.84 12.43
C PHE A 18 -14.51 -1.40 12.62
N ASP A 19 -15.45 -1.22 13.53
CA ASP A 19 -15.87 0.10 13.98
C ASP A 19 -15.11 0.51 15.24
N PHE A 20 -14.88 1.80 15.40
CA PHE A 20 -14.33 2.37 16.61
C PHE A 20 -14.96 3.72 16.95
N ILE A 21 -14.84 4.11 18.22
CA ILE A 21 -15.24 5.43 18.73
C ILE A 21 -13.97 6.10 19.26
N PRO A 22 -13.50 7.20 18.65
CA PRO A 22 -12.27 7.84 19.04
C PRO A 22 -12.43 8.51 20.40
N THR A 23 -11.42 8.36 21.26
CA THR A 23 -11.31 9.08 22.53
C THR A 23 -10.52 10.39 22.39
N GLY A 24 -9.95 10.64 21.22
CA GLY A 24 -9.22 11.86 20.85
C GLY A 24 -9.68 12.39 19.49
N ASP A 25 -8.91 13.32 18.93
CA ASP A 25 -9.19 13.95 17.63
C ASP A 25 -8.48 13.27 16.46
N SER A 26 -7.73 12.21 16.71
CA SER A 26 -6.89 11.54 15.72
C SER A 26 -6.76 10.05 15.98
N VAL A 27 -6.50 9.33 14.90
CA VAL A 27 -6.11 7.93 14.90
C VAL A 27 -4.83 7.79 14.10
N VAL A 28 -3.91 6.95 14.57
CA VAL A 28 -2.64 6.67 13.93
C VAL A 28 -2.41 5.17 13.97
N PHE A 29 -1.88 4.60 12.89
CA PHE A 29 -1.41 3.24 12.83
C PHE A 29 0.00 3.23 12.27
N ARG A 30 0.87 2.43 12.87
CA ARG A 30 2.22 2.19 12.35
C ARG A 30 2.28 0.82 11.72
N TYR A 31 2.76 0.74 10.49
CA TYR A 31 2.77 -0.49 9.72
C TYR A 31 3.99 -0.59 8.79
N VAL A 32 4.26 -1.79 8.31
CA VAL A 32 5.19 -2.06 7.21
C VAL A 32 4.43 -2.81 6.14
N PHE A 33 4.58 -2.38 4.89
CA PHE A 33 4.15 -3.15 3.71
C PHE A 33 5.37 -3.87 3.12
N GLY A 34 5.18 -5.07 2.61
CA GLY A 34 6.22 -5.80 1.90
C GLY A 34 5.63 -6.80 0.93
N GLY A 35 6.47 -7.33 0.05
CA GLY A 35 6.05 -8.27 -0.97
C GLY A 35 7.19 -9.10 -1.51
N GLU A 36 6.84 -10.11 -2.28
CA GLU A 36 7.79 -10.96 -2.98
C GLU A 36 8.15 -10.39 -4.37
N GLU A 37 7.36 -9.49 -4.93
CA GLU A 37 7.50 -8.96 -6.30
C GLU A 37 8.80 -8.16 -6.59
N TYR A 38 9.54 -7.78 -5.54
CA TYR A 38 10.81 -7.07 -5.65
C TYR A 38 11.94 -7.96 -6.18
N SER A 39 13.02 -7.34 -6.67
CA SER A 39 14.18 -8.09 -7.15
C SER A 39 14.78 -8.98 -6.07
N ASP A 40 14.92 -10.28 -6.36
CA ASP A 40 15.60 -11.23 -5.49
C ASP A 40 17.07 -11.47 -5.92
N ASN A 41 17.79 -12.26 -5.13
CA ASN A 41 19.19 -12.60 -5.44
C ASN A 41 19.34 -13.64 -6.57
N THR A 42 18.24 -14.16 -7.12
CA THR A 42 18.23 -15.13 -8.21
C THR A 42 17.98 -14.49 -9.58
N ASN A 43 17.58 -13.21 -9.59
CA ASN A 43 17.08 -12.48 -10.77
C ASN A 43 15.85 -13.15 -11.42
N PHE A 44 15.17 -14.06 -10.72
CA PHE A 44 13.98 -14.71 -11.22
C PHE A 44 12.73 -13.89 -10.87
N THR A 45 12.68 -13.38 -9.64
CA THR A 45 11.60 -12.52 -9.17
C THR A 45 12.03 -11.08 -9.38
N ASN A 46 11.34 -10.37 -10.28
CA ASN A 46 11.71 -9.01 -10.66
C ASN A 46 10.54 -8.26 -11.35
N TYR A 47 9.52 -7.96 -10.56
CA TYR A 47 8.22 -7.44 -11.01
C TYR A 47 8.02 -5.95 -10.70
N GLN A 48 9.04 -5.28 -10.17
CA GLN A 48 9.07 -3.83 -9.99
C GLN A 48 8.83 -3.10 -11.33
N CYS A 49 8.04 -2.03 -11.29
CA CYS A 49 7.63 -1.27 -12.46
C CYS A 49 6.99 -2.15 -13.55
N SER A 50 6.00 -2.95 -13.17
CA SER A 50 5.24 -3.80 -14.08
C SER A 50 3.72 -3.66 -13.91
N GLN A 51 2.93 -4.47 -14.64
CA GLN A 51 1.48 -4.57 -14.42
C GLN A 51 1.11 -5.29 -13.11
N PHE A 52 2.07 -5.99 -12.50
CA PHE A 52 1.94 -6.61 -11.19
C PHE A 52 2.38 -5.58 -10.16
N ASN A 53 1.46 -5.26 -9.26
CA ASN A 53 1.56 -4.07 -8.43
C ASN A 53 0.69 -4.24 -7.20
N ASP A 54 1.04 -5.21 -6.36
CA ASP A 54 0.25 -5.52 -5.18
C ASP A 54 0.05 -4.27 -4.31
N LYS A 55 -1.15 -4.15 -3.76
CA LYS A 55 -1.63 -2.90 -3.14
C LYS A 55 -2.05 -3.11 -1.71
N PHE A 56 -1.76 -2.10 -0.90
CA PHE A 56 -2.35 -1.96 0.44
C PHE A 56 -3.17 -0.67 0.53
N GLY A 57 -4.37 -0.80 1.08
CA GLY A 57 -5.27 0.31 1.39
C GLY A 57 -5.69 0.28 2.85
N PHE A 58 -5.77 1.46 3.46
CA PHE A 58 -6.26 1.64 4.81
C PHE A 58 -7.34 2.72 4.77
N LEU A 59 -8.59 2.28 4.66
CA LEU A 59 -9.74 3.15 4.49
C LEU A 59 -10.38 3.49 5.83
N ILE A 60 -10.77 4.75 5.98
CA ILE A 60 -11.61 5.24 7.06
C ILE A 60 -12.83 5.96 6.49
N SER A 61 -14.00 5.73 7.07
CA SER A 61 -15.21 6.51 6.80
C SER A 61 -15.92 6.87 8.10
N GLY A 62 -16.79 7.89 8.05
CA GLY A 62 -17.54 8.38 9.21
C GLY A 62 -17.75 9.88 9.17
N THR A 63 -18.30 10.42 10.26
CA THR A 63 -18.64 11.84 10.39
C THR A 63 -17.42 12.74 10.11
N GLY A 64 -17.53 13.60 9.10
CA GLY A 64 -16.49 14.56 8.73
C GLY A 64 -15.36 14.01 7.85
N ILE A 65 -15.39 12.72 7.49
CA ILE A 65 -14.48 12.15 6.49
C ILE A 65 -15.06 12.35 5.10
N SER A 66 -14.22 12.80 4.17
CA SER A 66 -14.53 12.80 2.75
C SER A 66 -13.32 12.32 1.95
N GLY A 67 -13.47 11.16 1.33
CA GLY A 67 -12.40 10.43 0.67
C GLY A 67 -12.17 10.84 -0.77
N GLY A 68 -13.20 11.29 -1.48
CA GLY A 68 -13.08 11.95 -2.79
C GLY A 68 -12.54 11.09 -3.94
N VAL A 69 -12.24 9.81 -3.72
CA VAL A 69 -11.58 8.91 -4.70
C VAL A 69 -12.39 7.66 -5.04
N GLY A 70 -13.70 7.70 -4.78
CA GLY A 70 -14.65 6.67 -5.22
C GLY A 70 -14.76 5.45 -4.31
N TYR A 71 -14.01 5.37 -3.20
CA TYR A 71 -14.23 4.34 -2.18
C TYR A 71 -15.65 4.43 -1.59
N GLU A 72 -16.23 3.27 -1.30
CA GLU A 72 -17.57 3.16 -0.74
C GLU A 72 -17.72 3.97 0.56
N ASN A 73 -18.88 4.59 0.76
CA ASN A 73 -19.18 5.46 1.91
C ASN A 73 -18.25 6.69 2.03
N ASP A 74 -17.77 7.20 0.89
CA ASP A 74 -16.84 8.33 0.82
C ASP A 74 -15.60 8.14 1.69
N ALA A 75 -15.12 6.90 1.78
CA ALA A 75 -13.99 6.55 2.62
C ALA A 75 -12.68 7.15 2.10
N TYR A 76 -11.85 7.66 3.01
CA TYR A 76 -10.52 8.16 2.72
C TYR A 76 -9.48 7.06 2.90
N ASN A 77 -8.60 6.85 1.91
CA ASN A 77 -7.44 5.98 2.07
C ASN A 77 -6.32 6.75 2.77
N MET A 78 -6.10 6.45 4.05
CA MET A 78 -5.06 7.07 4.88
C MET A 78 -3.70 6.35 4.82
N ALA A 79 -3.60 5.19 4.14
CA ALA A 79 -2.31 4.60 3.79
C ALA A 79 -1.75 5.28 2.53
N ARG A 80 -1.07 6.41 2.74
CA ARG A 80 -0.44 7.21 1.68
C ARG A 80 1.05 7.39 1.96
N LEU A 81 1.85 7.46 0.90
CA LEU A 81 3.24 7.90 0.97
C LEU A 81 3.30 9.41 1.24
N ASN A 82 4.48 9.92 1.59
CA ASN A 82 4.64 11.36 1.91
C ASN A 82 4.24 12.28 0.76
N ASN A 83 4.34 11.80 -0.48
CA ASN A 83 3.95 12.52 -1.69
C ASN A 83 2.49 12.29 -2.14
N GLY A 84 1.71 11.57 -1.34
CA GLY A 84 0.29 11.30 -1.59
C GLY A 84 0.00 10.05 -2.44
N SER A 85 1.02 9.37 -2.95
CA SER A 85 0.87 8.10 -3.66
C SER A 85 0.26 7.01 -2.78
N GLU A 86 -0.45 6.07 -3.41
CA GLU A 86 -0.92 4.85 -2.74
C GLU A 86 0.25 3.90 -2.49
N VAL A 87 0.16 3.11 -1.41
CA VAL A 87 1.15 2.09 -1.11
C VAL A 87 0.98 0.89 -2.04
N GLY A 88 2.08 0.48 -2.67
CA GLY A 88 2.17 -0.73 -3.48
C GLY A 88 3.57 -0.94 -4.04
N ILE A 89 3.77 -2.06 -4.71
CA ILE A 89 5.09 -2.48 -5.22
C ILE A 89 5.69 -1.43 -6.16
N ASN A 90 4.92 -0.90 -7.11
CA ASN A 90 5.43 0.09 -8.06
C ASN A 90 5.60 1.49 -7.47
N SER A 91 5.01 1.79 -6.30
CA SER A 91 5.18 3.10 -5.68
C SER A 91 6.31 3.12 -4.65
N VAL A 92 6.65 1.98 -4.03
CA VAL A 92 7.74 1.87 -3.06
C VAL A 92 8.73 0.79 -3.49
N ASN A 93 9.75 1.16 -4.27
CA ASN A 93 10.74 0.23 -4.83
C ASN A 93 12.17 0.78 -4.78
N ASP A 94 13.12 -0.01 -5.27
CA ASP A 94 14.55 0.31 -5.34
C ASP A 94 14.96 1.19 -6.53
N GLY A 95 14.01 1.64 -7.35
CA GLY A 95 14.25 2.45 -8.54
C GLY A 95 14.66 1.64 -9.78
N VAL A 96 14.63 0.31 -9.75
CA VAL A 96 14.98 -0.55 -10.88
C VAL A 96 13.72 -0.96 -11.64
N VAL A 97 13.76 -0.83 -12.97
CA VAL A 97 12.75 -1.44 -13.84
C VAL A 97 13.02 -2.93 -13.93
N GLY A 98 12.08 -3.73 -13.42
CA GLY A 98 12.23 -5.17 -13.41
C GLY A 98 12.13 -5.81 -14.80
N SER A 99 12.59 -7.05 -14.93
CA SER A 99 12.52 -7.79 -16.20
C SER A 99 11.09 -8.02 -16.68
N SER A 100 10.12 -8.00 -15.76
CA SER A 100 8.69 -8.09 -16.07
C SER A 100 8.05 -6.73 -16.40
N GLY A 101 8.82 -5.64 -16.42
CA GLY A 101 8.32 -4.29 -16.70
C GLY A 101 7.82 -4.08 -18.13
N THR A 102 7.99 -5.04 -19.04
CA THR A 102 7.44 -4.91 -20.40
C THR A 102 5.91 -4.94 -20.41
N PRO A 103 5.24 -4.19 -21.31
CA PRO A 103 5.82 -3.36 -22.36
C PRO A 103 6.15 -1.92 -21.94
N ASN A 104 5.70 -1.44 -20.77
CA ASN A 104 5.73 0.00 -20.45
C ASN A 104 6.94 0.46 -19.61
N GLY A 105 7.70 -0.46 -19.03
CA GLY A 105 8.88 -0.21 -18.22
C GLY A 105 8.63 0.78 -17.07
N ALA A 106 9.52 1.76 -16.95
CA ALA A 106 9.48 2.84 -15.96
C ALA A 106 8.10 3.50 -15.82
N SER A 107 7.31 3.61 -16.90
CA SER A 107 6.00 4.26 -16.85
C SER A 107 4.99 3.58 -15.92
N TYR A 108 5.17 2.30 -15.58
CA TYR A 108 4.39 1.65 -14.52
C TYR A 108 4.64 2.26 -13.14
N CYS A 109 5.87 2.67 -12.84
CA CYS A 109 6.24 3.33 -11.59
C CYS A 109 5.94 4.84 -11.64
N GLU A 110 6.29 5.52 -12.73
CA GLU A 110 6.03 6.96 -12.91
C GLU A 110 4.54 7.32 -12.79
N SER A 111 3.65 6.42 -13.22
CA SER A 111 2.19 6.64 -13.15
C SER A 111 1.61 6.54 -11.74
N VAL A 112 2.30 5.91 -10.79
CA VAL A 112 1.80 5.69 -9.43
C VAL A 112 2.63 6.39 -8.36
N ASN A 113 3.84 6.85 -8.68
CA ASN A 113 4.69 7.64 -7.81
C ASN A 113 5.35 8.77 -8.62
N ALA A 114 4.88 9.99 -8.39
CA ALA A 114 5.34 11.19 -9.10
C ALA A 114 6.81 11.56 -8.79
N ASP A 115 7.35 11.07 -7.68
CA ASP A 115 8.76 11.29 -7.29
C ASP A 115 9.66 10.11 -7.69
N TRP A 116 9.13 9.09 -8.36
CA TRP A 116 9.92 7.96 -8.82
C TRP A 116 10.95 8.39 -9.86
N SER A 117 12.17 7.84 -9.76
CA SER A 117 13.21 8.03 -10.77
C SER A 117 14.08 6.79 -10.90
N GLU A 118 14.45 6.46 -12.15
CA GLU A 118 15.24 5.28 -12.44
C GLU A 118 16.62 5.33 -11.74
N GLY A 119 16.99 4.23 -11.10
CA GLY A 119 18.23 4.09 -10.35
C GLY A 119 18.22 4.72 -8.96
N THR A 120 17.09 5.25 -8.49
CA THR A 120 16.96 5.84 -7.15
C THR A 120 15.84 5.16 -6.37
N PRO A 121 16.14 4.51 -5.23
CA PRO A 121 15.10 3.97 -4.36
C PRO A 121 14.15 5.06 -3.90
N SER A 122 12.86 4.72 -3.86
CA SER A 122 11.87 5.54 -3.18
C SER A 122 12.26 5.75 -1.70
N PRO A 123 11.99 6.92 -1.10
CA PRO A 123 12.39 7.23 0.28
C PRO A 123 11.87 6.22 1.31
N GLU A 124 10.72 5.61 1.02
CA GLU A 124 10.06 4.64 1.87
C GLU A 124 10.58 3.21 1.72
N PHE A 125 11.40 2.89 0.72
CA PHE A 125 11.91 1.53 0.50
C PHE A 125 13.07 1.19 1.43
N LEU A 126 13.00 0.04 2.11
CA LEU A 126 14.03 -0.43 3.05
C LEU A 126 14.87 -1.60 2.50
N GLY A 127 14.31 -2.43 1.61
CA GLY A 127 14.94 -3.68 1.15
C GLY A 127 14.32 -4.91 1.81
N THR A 128 15.10 -5.95 2.09
CA THR A 128 14.59 -7.23 2.64
C THR A 128 14.47 -7.22 4.15
N ILE A 129 13.52 -7.98 4.72
CA ILE A 129 13.47 -8.30 6.14
C ILE A 129 14.13 -9.68 6.38
N PRO A 130 15.21 -9.77 7.18
CA PRO A 130 15.82 -11.07 7.47
C PRO A 130 14.84 -12.05 8.12
N GLY A 131 14.76 -13.27 7.57
CA GLY A 131 13.93 -14.35 8.09
C GLY A 131 12.49 -14.36 7.58
N THR A 132 12.13 -13.48 6.64
CA THR A 132 10.88 -13.58 5.86
C THR A 132 11.18 -14.04 4.43
N ALA A 133 10.13 -14.40 3.69
CA ALA A 133 10.22 -14.69 2.25
C ALA A 133 10.14 -13.43 1.38
N LEU A 134 9.99 -12.25 2.00
CA LEU A 134 9.78 -10.99 1.29
C LEU A 134 11.08 -10.51 0.64
N ASN A 135 11.00 -10.16 -0.64
CA ASN A 135 12.12 -9.61 -1.40
C ASN A 135 12.26 -8.09 -1.22
N GLY A 136 11.25 -7.43 -0.66
CA GLY A 136 11.30 -6.01 -0.35
C GLY A 136 10.22 -5.57 0.64
N ASN A 137 10.50 -4.51 1.38
CA ASN A 137 9.60 -3.92 2.35
C ASN A 137 9.83 -2.42 2.50
N THR A 138 8.84 -1.75 3.07
CA THR A 138 8.93 -0.33 3.41
C THR A 138 9.63 -0.13 4.75
N ILE A 139 10.22 1.04 4.98
CA ILE A 139 10.39 1.54 6.34
C ILE A 139 9.04 1.55 7.08
N PRO A 140 8.99 1.64 8.41
CA PRO A 140 7.73 1.84 9.11
C PRO A 140 7.00 3.10 8.61
N LEU A 141 5.80 2.91 8.10
CA LEU A 141 4.90 3.96 7.60
C LEU A 141 3.83 4.27 8.64
N TYR A 142 3.21 5.43 8.48
CA TYR A 142 2.12 5.90 9.32
C TYR A 142 0.85 6.10 8.48
N ALA A 143 -0.24 5.48 8.90
CA ALA A 143 -1.58 5.78 8.40
C ALA A 143 -2.28 6.58 9.49
N SER A 144 -2.61 7.84 9.20
CA SER A 144 -3.18 8.73 10.21
C SER A 144 -4.26 9.65 9.64
N VAL A 145 -5.28 9.88 10.45
CA VAL A 145 -6.31 10.90 10.21
C VAL A 145 -6.54 11.67 11.49
N GLY A 146 -6.60 13.00 11.36
CA GLY A 146 -7.01 13.92 12.42
C GLY A 146 -8.39 14.53 12.14
N GLY A 147 -8.86 15.38 13.06
CA GLY A 147 -10.18 16.01 12.95
C GLY A 147 -11.35 15.08 13.26
N LEU A 148 -11.10 13.96 13.93
CA LEU A 148 -12.14 13.05 14.39
C LEU A 148 -12.97 13.71 15.50
N THR A 149 -14.27 13.44 15.51
CA THR A 149 -15.18 13.92 16.56
C THR A 149 -15.33 12.84 17.62
N THR A 150 -14.90 13.13 18.85
CA THR A 150 -15.03 12.21 19.99
C THR A 150 -16.49 11.79 20.20
N GLY A 151 -16.73 10.50 20.39
CA GLY A 151 -18.06 9.94 20.60
C GLY A 151 -18.81 9.53 19.32
N GLU A 152 -18.33 9.96 18.15
CA GLU A 152 -18.87 9.50 16.86
C GLU A 152 -18.29 8.12 16.49
N THR A 153 -19.02 7.36 15.67
CA THR A 153 -18.53 6.06 15.18
C THR A 153 -17.84 6.23 13.83
N TYR A 154 -16.67 5.63 13.69
CA TYR A 154 -15.92 5.56 12.45
C TYR A 154 -15.69 4.11 12.08
N HIS A 155 -15.67 3.83 10.78
CA HIS A 155 -15.45 2.51 10.23
C HIS A 155 -14.07 2.44 9.59
N ILE A 156 -13.29 1.43 9.96
CA ILE A 156 -11.99 1.12 9.40
C ILE A 156 -12.09 -0.11 8.51
N LYS A 157 -11.42 -0.06 7.36
CA LYS A 157 -11.22 -1.20 6.47
C LYS A 157 -9.78 -1.25 5.96
N LEU A 158 -9.05 -2.30 6.30
CA LEU A 158 -7.72 -2.60 5.79
C LEU A 158 -7.86 -3.64 4.68
N LEU A 159 -7.15 -3.39 3.60
CA LEU A 159 -7.34 -4.08 2.33
C LEU A 159 -5.97 -4.37 1.73
N ILE A 160 -5.72 -5.61 1.37
CA ILE A 160 -4.54 -6.02 0.62
C ILE A 160 -4.95 -7.00 -0.46
N CYS A 161 -4.32 -6.91 -1.63
CA CYS A 161 -4.52 -7.87 -2.70
C CYS A 161 -3.35 -7.91 -3.67
N ASP A 162 -3.29 -9.04 -4.36
CA ASP A 162 -2.38 -9.23 -5.46
C ASP A 162 -3.02 -8.64 -6.72
N ALA A 163 -2.26 -7.83 -7.45
CA ALA A 163 -2.74 -7.18 -8.67
C ALA A 163 -2.27 -7.93 -9.91
N THR A 164 -3.21 -8.26 -10.81
CA THR A 164 -2.98 -8.94 -12.10
C THR A 164 -2.67 -10.44 -12.01
N ASP A 165 -2.00 -10.93 -10.97
CA ASP A 165 -1.86 -12.35 -10.66
C ASP A 165 -2.05 -12.64 -9.17
N GLY A 166 -1.88 -13.91 -8.74
CA GLY A 166 -1.87 -14.32 -7.34
C GLY A 166 -0.78 -15.35 -7.06
N ALA A 167 0.38 -15.18 -7.70
CA ALA A 167 1.52 -16.10 -7.63
C ALA A 167 2.57 -15.68 -6.60
N TYR A 168 2.64 -14.40 -6.27
CA TYR A 168 3.56 -13.80 -5.30
C TYR A 168 2.75 -13.04 -4.27
N ASP A 169 3.14 -13.17 -3.01
CA ASP A 169 2.34 -12.63 -1.91
C ASP A 169 2.82 -11.23 -1.49
N ALA A 170 1.86 -10.39 -1.08
CA ALA A 170 2.10 -9.18 -0.32
C ALA A 170 1.64 -9.32 1.14
N ILE A 171 2.33 -8.61 2.06
CA ILE A 171 2.09 -8.68 3.50
C ILE A 171 2.09 -7.28 4.11
N VAL A 172 1.24 -7.10 5.13
CA VAL A 172 1.26 -5.93 6.00
C VAL A 172 1.46 -6.36 7.44
N TYR A 173 2.48 -5.81 8.09
CA TYR A 173 2.69 -5.93 9.53
C TYR A 173 2.19 -4.66 10.21
N ILE A 174 1.34 -4.80 11.23
CA ILE A 174 0.82 -3.69 12.03
C ILE A 174 1.50 -3.74 13.40
N GLU A 175 2.03 -2.60 13.85
CA GLU A 175 2.67 -2.51 15.15
C GLU A 175 1.64 -2.67 16.28
N ALA A 176 1.93 -3.56 17.22
CA ALA A 176 1.06 -3.79 18.37
C ALA A 176 0.94 -2.52 19.23
N GLY A 177 -0.30 -2.15 19.58
CA GLY A 177 -0.58 -0.97 20.40
C GLY A 177 -0.36 0.36 19.67
N SER A 178 -0.30 0.36 18.33
CA SER A 178 -0.16 1.61 17.57
C SER A 178 -1.42 2.48 17.58
N PHE A 179 -2.57 1.96 18.04
CA PHE A 179 -3.88 2.62 18.04
C PHE A 179 -4.55 2.55 19.42
#